data_AF-A0A7G6YBK3-F1
#
_entry.id   AF-A0A7G6YBK3-F1
#
_cell.length_a   1.000
_cell.length_b   1.000
_cell.length_c   1.000
_cell.angle_alpha   90.00
_cell.angle_beta   90.00
_cell.angle_gamma   90.00
#
_symmetry.space_group_name_H-M   'P 1'
#
loop_
_entity.id
_entity.type
_entity.pdbx_description
1 polymer ?
#
loop_
_entity_poly.entity_id
_entity_poly.type
_entity_poly.pdbx_seq_one_letter_code
_entity_poly.pdbx_strand_id
1 'polypeptide(L)'
;MTSVDITVPVPSDRIPEFYRVFADWIEGGAHAFADESQSTTRQQVEQNPAQRWWLSLNANERAFFGVMIDTSPRMVTGEEVAQRMGLESESRIGPVLSWSRRKGEKAGLAVWWEFRQDPITGVPMYGIEDTDFAEKIRKAREAAEA
;
A
#
# COMPACT_ATOMS: atom_id res chain seq x y z
N MET A 1 21.72 -15.68 24.89
CA MET A 1 20.48 -15.58 24.09
C MET A 1 19.32 -15.71 25.06
N THR A 2 18.51 -14.68 25.20
CA THR A 2 17.29 -14.73 26.03
C THR A 2 16.21 -15.48 25.25
N SER A 3 15.84 -16.67 25.74
CA SER A 3 14.69 -17.42 25.20
C SER A 3 13.41 -16.89 25.83
N VAL A 4 12.35 -16.76 25.04
CA VAL A 4 11.01 -16.39 25.49
C VAL A 4 10.07 -17.52 25.08
N ASP A 5 9.35 -18.09 26.03
CA ASP A 5 8.35 -19.12 25.76
C ASP A 5 7.02 -18.48 25.35
N ILE A 6 6.44 -18.99 24.25
CA ILE A 6 5.15 -18.55 23.72
C ILE A 6 4.24 -19.78 23.59
N THR A 7 3.08 -19.74 24.23
CA THR A 7 2.09 -20.83 24.21
C THR A 7 0.86 -20.42 23.42
N VAL A 8 0.48 -21.23 22.42
CA VAL A 8 -0.73 -21.02 21.61
C VAL A 8 -1.64 -22.24 21.74
N PRO A 9 -2.89 -22.09 22.22
CA PRO A 9 -3.84 -23.19 22.30
C PRO A 9 -4.37 -23.53 20.90
N VAL A 10 -4.19 -24.78 20.47
CA VAL A 10 -4.66 -25.26 19.16
C VAL A 10 -5.57 -26.48 19.40
N PRO A 11 -6.76 -26.54 18.75
CA PRO A 11 -7.60 -27.74 18.76
C PRO A 11 -6.81 -28.97 18.29
N SER A 12 -6.96 -30.10 18.97
CA SER A 12 -6.12 -31.28 18.73
C SER A 12 -6.24 -31.85 17.32
N ASP A 13 -7.39 -31.68 16.68
CA ASP A 13 -7.66 -32.05 15.29
C ASP A 13 -6.96 -31.16 14.25
N ARG A 14 -6.50 -29.97 14.65
CA ARG A 14 -5.84 -28.99 13.77
C ARG A 14 -4.33 -28.87 13.97
N ILE A 15 -3.75 -29.68 14.86
CA ILE A 15 -2.30 -29.68 15.13
C ILE A 15 -1.47 -29.91 13.85
N PRO A 16 -1.79 -30.87 12.97
CA PRO A 16 -1.01 -31.08 11.74
C PRO A 16 -1.03 -29.87 10.80
N GLU A 17 -2.18 -29.20 10.70
CA GLU A 17 -2.34 -28.02 9.85
C GLU A 17 -1.61 -26.80 10.42
N PHE A 18 -1.62 -26.64 11.75
CA PHE A 18 -0.84 -25.61 12.43
C PHE A 18 0.66 -25.74 12.13
N TYR A 19 1.23 -26.95 12.24
CA TYR A 19 2.65 -27.16 11.93
C TYR A 19 2.99 -26.92 10.45
N ARG A 20 2.09 -27.28 9.54
CA ARG A 20 2.26 -27.00 8.11
C ARG A 20 2.35 -25.50 7.85
N VAL A 21 1.44 -24.71 8.42
CA VAL A 21 1.43 -23.24 8.28
C VAL A 21 2.63 -22.61 8.97
N PHE A 22 3.03 -23.11 10.14
CA PHE A 22 4.18 -22.59 10.87
C PHE A 22 5.50 -22.85 10.14
N ALA A 23 5.67 -24.02 9.54
CA ALA A 23 6.82 -24.34 8.71
C ALA A 23 6.90 -23.44 7.47
N ASP A 24 5.79 -23.30 6.73
CA ASP A 24 5.70 -22.41 5.57
C ASP A 24 6.03 -20.95 5.94
N TRP A 25 5.55 -20.49 7.10
CA TRP A 25 5.85 -19.16 7.62
C TRP A 25 7.34 -18.95 7.96
N ILE A 26 8.01 -19.95 8.55
CA ILE A 26 9.46 -19.89 8.82
C ILE A 26 10.27 -19.85 7.52
N GLU A 27 9.80 -20.55 6.48
CA GLU A 27 10.46 -20.61 5.17
C GLU A 27 10.16 -19.38 4.28
N GLY A 28 9.35 -18.43 4.78
CA GLY A 28 9.01 -17.19 4.07
C GLY A 28 7.81 -17.31 3.12
N GLY A 29 7.09 -18.43 3.17
CA GLY A 29 5.85 -18.69 2.43
C GLY A 29 4.67 -17.93 3.03
N ALA A 30 3.93 -17.24 2.16
CA ALA A 30 2.64 -16.63 2.44
C ALA A 30 1.53 -17.31 1.61
N HIS A 31 1.59 -18.64 1.49
CA HIS A 31 0.70 -19.39 0.61
C HIS A 31 0.05 -20.58 1.32
N ALA A 32 -0.85 -20.28 2.26
CA ALA A 32 -1.93 -21.21 2.56
C ALA A 32 -3.25 -20.52 2.17
N PHE A 33 -4.09 -21.23 1.41
CA PHE A 33 -5.39 -20.84 0.83
C PHE A 33 -5.31 -20.07 -0.51
N ALA A 34 -5.15 -20.82 -1.61
CA ALA A 34 -5.50 -20.34 -2.94
C ALA A 34 -6.27 -21.42 -3.72
N ASP A 35 -7.51 -21.11 -4.07
CA ASP A 35 -8.42 -21.85 -4.95
C ASP A 35 -8.03 -21.60 -6.42
N GLU A 36 -8.02 -22.64 -7.26
CA GLU A 36 -7.34 -22.69 -8.57
C GLU A 36 -7.98 -21.82 -9.67
N SER A 37 -9.17 -21.25 -9.44
CA SER A 37 -9.86 -20.43 -10.46
C SER A 37 -9.37 -18.98 -10.56
N GLN A 38 -8.48 -18.52 -9.67
CA GLN A 38 -7.93 -17.14 -9.68
C GLN A 38 -6.56 -17.00 -10.38
N SER A 39 -6.04 -18.09 -10.95
CA SER A 39 -4.62 -18.21 -11.31
C SER A 39 -4.15 -17.24 -12.39
N THR A 40 -5.00 -16.89 -13.37
CA THR A 40 -4.59 -16.01 -14.48
C THR A 40 -4.54 -14.53 -14.06
N THR A 41 -5.53 -14.06 -13.28
CA THR A 41 -5.55 -12.68 -12.76
C THR A 41 -4.46 -12.49 -11.70
N ARG A 42 -4.25 -13.48 -10.83
CA ARG A 42 -3.23 -13.44 -9.77
C ARG A 42 -1.82 -13.43 -10.33
N GLN A 43 -1.53 -14.16 -11.41
CA GLN A 43 -0.22 -14.12 -12.09
C GLN A 43 0.10 -12.77 -12.75
N GLN A 44 -0.88 -12.11 -13.38
CA GLN A 44 -0.67 -10.76 -13.93
C GLN A 44 -0.51 -9.70 -12.84
N VAL A 45 -1.29 -9.80 -11.76
CA VAL A 45 -1.12 -8.97 -10.55
C VAL A 45 0.25 -9.23 -9.92
N GLU A 46 0.71 -10.49 -9.86
CA GLU A 46 2.05 -10.85 -9.36
C GLU A 46 3.18 -10.22 -10.17
N GLN A 47 2.99 -10.03 -11.48
CA GLN A 47 4.00 -9.46 -12.37
C GLN A 47 4.00 -7.93 -12.46
N ASN A 48 2.95 -7.22 -12.01
CA ASN A 48 2.90 -5.76 -12.06
C ASN A 48 3.23 -5.12 -10.69
N PRO A 49 4.45 -4.54 -10.50
CA PRO A 49 4.83 -3.88 -9.25
C PRO A 49 3.87 -2.79 -8.78
N ALA A 50 3.28 -2.03 -9.71
CA ALA A 50 2.37 -0.94 -9.36
C ALA A 50 1.02 -1.44 -8.86
N GLN A 51 0.52 -2.54 -9.43
CA GLN A 51 -0.73 -3.16 -8.97
C GLN A 51 -0.54 -3.84 -7.60
N ARG A 52 0.58 -4.55 -7.39
CA ARG A 52 0.94 -5.10 -6.07
C ARG A 52 1.05 -4.00 -5.02
N TRP A 53 1.70 -2.90 -5.38
CA TRP A 53 1.82 -1.75 -4.49
C TRP A 53 0.44 -1.19 -4.14
N TRP A 54 -0.40 -0.87 -5.13
CA TRP A 54 -1.74 -0.34 -4.92
C TRP A 54 -2.61 -1.24 -4.04
N LEU A 55 -2.58 -2.55 -4.29
CA LEU A 55 -3.32 -3.54 -3.50
C LEU A 55 -2.79 -3.66 -2.06
N SER A 56 -1.50 -3.38 -1.82
CA SER A 56 -0.92 -3.38 -0.46
C SER A 56 -1.30 -2.15 0.38
N LEU A 57 -1.86 -1.11 -0.23
CA LEU A 57 -2.30 0.10 0.44
C LEU A 57 -3.61 -0.15 1.19
N ASN A 58 -3.74 0.44 2.39
CA ASN A 58 -4.99 0.53 3.12
C ASN A 58 -5.88 1.64 2.52
N ALA A 59 -7.12 1.76 3.03
CA ALA A 59 -8.10 2.71 2.51
C ALA A 59 -7.60 4.17 2.54
N ASN A 60 -6.97 4.60 3.63
CA ASN A 60 -6.46 5.97 3.77
C ASN A 60 -5.29 6.24 2.81
N GLU A 61 -4.38 5.27 2.65
CA GLU A 61 -3.28 5.36 1.70
C GLU A 61 -3.80 5.43 0.26
N ARG A 62 -4.77 4.58 -0.12
CA ARG A 62 -5.41 4.64 -1.46
C ARG A 62 -6.13 5.95 -1.69
N ALA A 63 -6.82 6.48 -0.68
CA ALA A 63 -7.47 7.79 -0.77
C ALA A 63 -6.45 8.90 -1.02
N PHE A 64 -5.35 8.94 -0.25
CA PHE A 64 -4.28 9.91 -0.43
C PHE A 64 -3.68 9.83 -1.85
N PHE A 65 -3.24 8.64 -2.27
CA PHE A 65 -2.63 8.48 -3.59
C PHE A 65 -3.64 8.65 -4.72
N GLY A 66 -4.92 8.35 -4.49
CA GLY A 66 -6.00 8.67 -5.42
C GLY A 66 -6.07 10.17 -5.71
N VAL A 67 -6.04 11.01 -4.66
CA VAL A 67 -5.96 12.47 -4.84
C VAL A 67 -4.72 12.86 -5.65
N MET A 68 -3.55 12.35 -5.30
CA MET A 68 -2.30 12.69 -6.01
C MET A 68 -2.33 12.28 -7.50
N ILE A 69 -2.91 11.11 -7.80
CA ILE A 69 -3.09 10.61 -9.17
C ILE A 69 -4.04 11.51 -9.96
N ASP A 70 -5.15 11.91 -9.35
CA ASP A 70 -6.21 12.67 -10.02
C ASP A 70 -5.83 14.15 -10.20
N THR A 71 -4.91 14.67 -9.38
CA THR A 71 -4.44 16.06 -9.47
C THR A 71 -3.12 16.21 -10.23
N SER A 72 -2.40 15.11 -10.49
CA SER A 72 -1.14 15.12 -11.24
C SER A 72 -1.29 15.81 -12.61
N PRO A 73 -0.32 16.63 -13.05
CA PRO A 73 0.98 16.91 -12.40
C PRO A 73 0.94 18.02 -11.35
N ARG A 74 -0.24 18.51 -10.98
CA ARG A 74 -0.39 19.64 -10.06
C ARG A 74 -0.18 19.22 -8.61
N MET A 75 0.48 20.10 -7.85
CA MET A 75 0.52 20.00 -6.38
C MET A 75 -0.76 20.59 -5.76
N VAL A 76 -1.18 20.02 -4.64
CA VAL A 76 -2.36 20.42 -3.86
C VAL A 76 -2.00 20.69 -2.40
N THR A 77 -2.74 21.58 -1.74
CA THR A 77 -2.50 21.92 -0.33
C THR A 77 -2.89 20.76 0.59
N GLY A 78 -2.34 20.74 1.80
CA GLY A 78 -2.80 19.82 2.84
C GLY A 78 -4.30 19.92 3.10
N GLU A 79 -4.86 21.13 3.06
CA GLU A 79 -6.30 21.39 3.23
C GLU A 79 -7.13 20.70 2.13
N GLU A 80 -6.71 20.85 0.87
CA GLU A 80 -7.39 20.21 -0.26
C GLU A 80 -7.31 18.68 -0.16
N VAL A 81 -6.18 18.13 0.26
CA VAL A 81 -6.01 16.69 0.51
C VAL A 81 -6.93 16.22 1.64
N ALA A 82 -6.94 16.92 2.78
CA ALA A 82 -7.78 16.59 3.92
C ALA A 82 -9.27 16.63 3.54
N GLN A 83 -9.71 17.65 2.81
CA GLN A 83 -11.07 17.79 2.33
C GLN A 83 -11.47 16.62 1.41
N ARG A 84 -10.64 16.27 0.42
CA ARG A 84 -10.92 15.18 -0.51
C ARG A 84 -10.90 13.80 0.17
N MET A 85 -10.11 13.64 1.22
CA MET A 85 -10.06 12.43 2.03
C MET A 85 -11.14 12.38 3.13
N GLY A 86 -11.91 13.45 3.35
CA GLY A 86 -12.88 13.55 4.44
C GLY A 86 -12.24 13.56 5.84
N LEU A 87 -11.01 14.06 5.97
CA LEU A 87 -10.29 14.15 7.23
C LEU A 87 -10.63 15.46 7.96
N GLU A 88 -10.62 15.41 9.30
CA GLU A 88 -10.87 16.59 10.14
C GLU A 88 -9.77 17.66 10.05
N SER A 89 -8.56 17.27 9.65
CA SER A 89 -7.37 18.13 9.66
C SER A 89 -6.22 17.55 8.83
N GLU A 90 -5.41 18.42 8.25
CA GLU A 90 -4.17 18.09 7.52
C GLU A 90 -3.15 17.32 8.37
N SER A 91 -3.17 17.49 9.71
CA SER A 91 -2.28 16.80 10.64
C SER A 91 -2.40 15.27 10.55
N ARG A 92 -3.52 14.77 10.04
CA ARG A 92 -3.79 13.34 9.82
C ARG A 92 -3.13 12.77 8.57
N ILE A 93 -2.60 13.61 7.68
CA ILE A 93 -1.94 13.17 6.42
C ILE A 93 -0.59 12.53 6.70
N GLY A 94 0.24 13.12 7.58
CA GLY A 94 1.60 12.62 7.88
C GLY A 94 1.67 11.12 8.25
N PRO A 95 0.81 10.62 9.17
CA PRO A 95 0.75 9.20 9.50
C PRO A 95 0.41 8.27 8.33
N VAL A 96 -0.37 8.72 7.35
CA VAL A 96 -0.74 7.93 6.15
C VAL A 96 0.49 7.67 5.28
N LEU A 97 1.46 8.59 5.28
CA LEU A 97 2.63 8.55 4.40
C LEU A 97 3.78 7.72 4.95
N SER A 98 3.73 7.30 6.22
CA SER A 98 4.87 6.69 6.91
C SER A 98 5.29 5.34 6.34
N TRP A 99 4.41 4.66 5.57
CA TRP A 99 4.63 3.28 5.13
C TRP A 99 4.56 3.06 3.62
N SER A 100 4.10 4.05 2.86
CA SER A 100 3.85 3.93 1.41
C SER A 100 5.11 3.61 0.60
N ARG A 101 6.24 4.22 0.96
CA ARG A 101 7.55 3.99 0.34
C ARG A 101 8.09 2.58 0.60
N ARG A 102 8.01 2.11 1.85
CA ARG A 102 8.44 0.74 2.23
C ARG A 102 7.58 -0.33 1.56
N LYS A 103 6.27 -0.07 1.42
CA LYS A 103 5.37 -0.94 0.66
C LYS A 103 5.72 -0.95 -0.83
N GLY A 104 6.12 0.19 -1.39
CA GLY A 104 6.65 0.31 -2.75
C GLY A 104 7.86 -0.58 -2.97
N GLU A 105 8.87 -0.45 -2.12
CA GLU A 105 10.09 -1.26 -2.17
C GLU A 105 9.78 -2.76 -2.13
N LYS A 106 8.90 -3.20 -1.22
CA LYS A 106 8.46 -4.60 -1.14
C LYS A 106 7.74 -5.07 -2.40
N ALA A 107 7.00 -4.19 -3.07
CA ALA A 107 6.30 -4.48 -4.32
C ALA A 107 7.21 -4.39 -5.56
N GLY A 108 8.49 -3.99 -5.40
CA GLY A 108 9.40 -3.73 -6.53
C GLY A 108 9.06 -2.44 -7.29
N LEU A 109 8.40 -1.49 -6.66
CA LEU A 109 8.06 -0.18 -7.22
C LEU A 109 8.79 0.94 -6.46
N ALA A 110 9.59 1.73 -7.18
CA ALA A 110 10.05 3.02 -6.66
C ALA A 110 8.87 3.99 -6.61
N VAL A 111 8.33 4.24 -5.41
CA VAL A 111 7.16 5.10 -5.21
C VAL A 111 7.62 6.51 -4.90
N TRP A 112 7.37 7.46 -5.81
CA TRP A 112 7.67 8.87 -5.60
C TRP A 112 6.43 9.76 -5.50
N TRP A 113 6.53 10.70 -4.58
CA TRP A 113 5.61 11.80 -4.36
C TRP A 113 6.41 12.93 -3.71
N GLU A 114 5.91 14.16 -3.84
CA GLU A 114 6.61 15.35 -3.43
C GLU A 114 5.90 16.05 -2.29
N PHE A 115 6.71 16.54 -1.35
CA PHE A 115 6.31 17.45 -0.30
C PHE A 115 7.09 18.76 -0.49
N ARG A 116 6.38 19.88 -0.55
CA ARG A 116 6.98 21.22 -0.56
C ARG A 116 6.17 22.14 0.34
N GLN A 117 6.79 23.19 0.87
CA GLN A 117 6.05 24.30 1.43
C GLN A 117 5.86 25.35 0.34
N ASP A 118 4.65 25.90 0.24
CA ASP A 118 4.39 27.03 -0.64
C ASP A 118 5.30 28.21 -0.22
N PRO A 119 6.09 28.78 -1.15
CA PRO A 119 7.11 29.77 -0.80
C PRO A 119 6.54 31.13 -0.39
N ILE A 120 5.24 31.39 -0.62
CA ILE A 120 4.57 32.66 -0.31
C ILE A 120 3.80 32.54 1.00
N THR A 121 3.05 31.43 1.15
CA THR A 121 2.09 31.23 2.25
C THR A 121 2.60 30.30 3.34
N GLY A 122 3.64 29.49 3.06
CA GLY A 122 4.18 28.49 3.97
C GLY A 122 3.33 27.23 4.12
N VAL A 123 2.22 27.13 3.38
CA VAL A 123 1.27 26.01 3.46
C VAL A 123 1.90 24.73 2.88
N PRO A 124 1.71 23.56 3.53
CA PRO A 124 2.20 22.30 3.00
C PRO A 124 1.49 21.93 1.70
N MET A 125 2.27 21.50 0.71
CA MET A 125 1.80 21.04 -0.59
C MET A 125 2.28 19.61 -0.85
N TYR A 126 1.41 18.82 -1.48
CA TYR A 126 1.61 17.42 -1.82
C TYR A 126 1.33 17.21 -3.31
N GLY A 127 2.10 16.35 -3.99
CA GLY A 127 1.82 16.04 -5.38
C GLY A 127 2.66 14.91 -5.97
N ILE A 128 2.30 14.52 -7.19
CA ILE A 128 3.13 13.70 -8.08
C ILE A 128 3.28 14.50 -9.36
N GLU A 129 4.43 15.17 -9.54
CA GLU A 129 4.72 15.96 -10.75
C GLU A 129 5.16 15.07 -11.92
N ASP A 130 5.76 13.91 -11.64
CA ASP A 130 6.13 12.90 -12.64
C ASP A 130 4.88 12.25 -13.25
N THR A 131 4.54 12.67 -14.47
CA THR A 131 3.34 12.20 -15.18
C THR A 131 3.45 10.72 -15.56
N ASP A 132 4.64 10.22 -15.89
CA ASP A 132 4.83 8.82 -16.28
C ASP A 132 4.60 7.89 -15.09
N PHE A 133 5.12 8.30 -13.92
CA PHE A 133 4.82 7.60 -12.67
C PHE A 133 3.33 7.66 -12.32
N ALA A 134 2.70 8.83 -12.40
CA ALA A 134 1.27 9.00 -12.14
C ALA A 134 0.39 8.14 -13.06
N GLU A 135 0.67 8.10 -14.36
CA GLU A 135 -0.03 7.24 -15.33
C GLU A 135 0.15 5.76 -15.00
N LYS A 136 1.36 5.35 -14.62
CA LYS A 136 1.66 3.96 -14.26
C LYS A 136 0.83 3.50 -13.06
N ILE A 137 0.72 4.31 -12.02
CA ILE A 137 -0.08 3.97 -10.84
C ILE A 137 -1.59 4.17 -11.08
N ARG A 138 -2.00 5.06 -11.99
CA ARG A 138 -3.41 5.20 -12.41
C ARG A 138 -3.92 3.93 -13.10
N LYS A 139 -3.16 3.42 -14.07
CA LYS A 139 -3.49 2.14 -14.74
C LYS A 139 -3.54 0.98 -13.75
N ALA A 140 -2.65 0.99 -12.76
CA ALA A 140 -2.65 -0.01 -11.70
C ALA A 140 -3.88 0.06 -10.80
N ARG A 141 -4.36 1.28 -10.47
CA ARG A 141 -5.63 1.51 -9.77
C ARG A 141 -6.80 0.96 -10.56
N GLU A 142 -6.93 1.37 -11.82
CA GLU A 142 -8.03 0.96 -12.70
C GLU A 142 -8.07 -0.57 -12.89
N ALA A 143 -6.92 -1.20 -13.10
CA ALA A 143 -6.84 -2.65 -13.23
C ALA A 143 -7.13 -3.42 -11.93
N ALA A 144 -7.00 -2.78 -10.77
CA ALA A 144 -7.31 -3.39 -9.47
C ALA A 144 -8.77 -3.18 -9.04
N GLU A 145 -9.46 -2.20 -9.63
CA GLU A 145 -10.83 -1.79 -9.28
C GLU A 145 -11.87 -2.20 -10.34
N ALA A 146 -11.42 -2.71 -11.49
CA ALA A 146 -12.25 -3.31 -12.54
C ALA A 146 -12.68 -4.74 -12.19
#